data_AF-A0A285SA37-F1
#
_entry.id   AF-A0A285SA37-F1
#
_cell.length_a   1.000
_cell.length_b   1.000
_cell.length_c   1.000
_cell.angle_alpha   90.00
_cell.angle_beta   90.00
_cell.angle_gamma   90.00
#
_symmetry.space_group_name_H-M   'P 1'
#
loop_
_entity.id
_entity.type
_entity.pdbx_description
1 polymer ?
#
loop_
_entity_poly.entity_id
_entity_poly.type
_entity_poly.pdbx_seq_one_letter_code
_entity_poly.pdbx_strand_id
1 'polypeptide(L)'
;MKRFKIAKVLSLALAAVFAVSVFTTNAFAATNAETHKRDLTAEEIALIATVFDADYYAKQCPDVVDALGTSDAQTLFAHFLGFGLWEERQPNAQFNVDVYATRNIDLHKAFGDDIVAYYVHYASHPEEQAGRGISTLGDAMRRHAAVYSVYDFVVGQEQPREGAMKIQTENVTQFNYMSDNDIISYWNDEGILAAILAQ
;
A
#
# COMPACT_ATOMS: atom_id res chain seq x y z
N MET A 1 -42.18 -4.16 -25.84
CA MET A 1 -42.04 -5.02 -24.64
C MET A 1 -40.75 -5.82 -24.80
N LYS A 2 -39.70 -5.51 -24.02
CA LYS A 2 -39.18 -6.36 -22.92
C LYS A 2 -38.72 -7.75 -23.45
N ARG A 3 -37.47 -8.22 -23.34
CA ARG A 3 -36.38 -7.93 -22.38
C ARG A 3 -35.02 -8.41 -22.94
N PHE A 4 -33.98 -7.63 -22.64
CA PHE A 4 -32.56 -8.01 -22.64
C PHE A 4 -32.30 -9.32 -21.87
N LYS A 5 -31.31 -10.11 -22.32
CA LYS A 5 -30.20 -10.71 -21.52
C LYS A 5 -29.56 -11.91 -22.26
N ILE A 6 -28.45 -11.67 -22.98
CA ILE A 6 -27.49 -12.73 -23.36
C ILE A 6 -26.06 -12.23 -23.17
N ALA A 7 -25.76 -11.63 -22.02
CA ALA A 7 -24.40 -11.18 -21.71
C ALA A 7 -24.10 -11.38 -20.23
N LYS A 8 -23.70 -12.60 -19.82
CA LYS A 8 -23.03 -12.89 -18.53
C LYS A 8 -22.30 -14.25 -18.53
N VAL A 9 -21.63 -14.66 -19.62
CA VAL A 9 -20.79 -15.89 -19.60
C VAL A 9 -19.41 -15.72 -20.25
N LEU A 10 -19.01 -14.51 -20.67
CA LEU A 10 -17.63 -14.23 -21.09
C LEU A 10 -17.02 -13.14 -20.20
N SER A 11 -16.23 -13.53 -19.19
CA SER A 11 -15.10 -12.70 -18.72
C SER A 11 -14.24 -13.33 -17.62
N LEU A 12 -14.68 -14.40 -16.94
CA LEU A 12 -13.88 -14.95 -15.83
C LEU A 12 -12.66 -15.78 -16.29
N ALA A 13 -12.54 -16.11 -17.58
CA ALA A 13 -11.45 -16.94 -18.13
C ALA A 13 -10.49 -16.19 -19.07
N LEU A 14 -10.66 -14.88 -19.31
CA LEU A 14 -9.78 -14.10 -20.19
C LEU A 14 -8.78 -13.21 -19.43
N ALA A 15 -8.92 -13.05 -18.12
CA ALA A 15 -7.99 -12.25 -17.30
C ALA A 15 -6.70 -12.98 -16.92
N ALA A 16 -6.60 -14.30 -17.13
CA ALA A 16 -5.45 -15.10 -16.69
C ALA A 16 -4.27 -15.10 -17.69
N VAL A 17 -4.38 -14.50 -18.88
CA VAL A 17 -3.35 -14.63 -19.95
C VAL A 17 -2.73 -13.27 -20.38
N PHE A 18 -3.20 -12.14 -19.86
CA PHE A 18 -2.64 -10.81 -20.20
C PHE A 18 -1.81 -10.13 -19.10
N ALA A 19 -1.54 -10.81 -17.99
CA ALA A 19 -0.71 -10.24 -16.90
C ALA A 19 0.81 -10.40 -17.13
N VAL A 20 1.25 -10.82 -18.32
CA VAL A 20 2.66 -10.75 -18.73
C VAL A 20 2.79 -9.73 -19.86
N SER A 21 2.63 -8.46 -19.55
CA SER A 21 2.94 -7.37 -20.48
C SER A 21 2.98 -6.02 -19.75
N VAL A 22 4.20 -5.66 -19.35
CA VAL A 22 4.68 -4.29 -19.14
C VAL A 22 4.01 -3.52 -18.00
N PHE A 23 4.20 -4.01 -16.78
CA PHE A 23 4.17 -3.13 -15.62
C PHE A 23 5.58 -3.03 -15.09
N THR A 24 6.09 -1.80 -14.92
CA THR A 24 7.19 -1.55 -13.99
C THR A 24 6.67 -1.67 -12.57
N THR A 25 6.04 -2.79 -12.22
CA THR A 25 6.07 -3.24 -10.83
C THR A 25 7.53 -3.56 -10.55
N ASN A 26 8.08 -3.07 -9.44
CA ASN A 26 9.30 -3.66 -8.91
C ASN A 26 9.05 -5.17 -8.86
N ALA A 27 9.77 -5.96 -9.67
CA ALA A 27 9.54 -7.41 -9.77
C ALA A 27 9.58 -8.10 -8.39
N PHE A 28 10.27 -7.48 -7.43
CA PHE A 28 10.29 -7.83 -6.01
C PHE A 28 8.93 -7.72 -5.31
N ALA A 29 8.15 -6.65 -5.52
CA ALA A 29 6.83 -6.48 -4.88
C ALA A 29 5.83 -7.53 -5.38
N ALA A 30 5.81 -7.79 -6.70
CA ALA A 30 4.98 -8.85 -7.28
C ALA A 30 5.40 -10.24 -6.79
N THR A 31 6.71 -10.49 -6.63
CA THR A 31 7.21 -11.77 -6.08
C THR A 31 6.82 -11.94 -4.62
N ASN A 32 6.97 -10.90 -3.78
CA ASN A 32 6.62 -10.95 -2.38
C ASN A 32 5.11 -11.13 -2.16
N ALA A 33 4.29 -10.46 -2.98
CA ALA A 33 2.84 -10.62 -2.95
C ALA A 33 2.45 -12.09 -3.18
N GLU A 34 3.02 -12.75 -4.19
CA GLU A 34 2.73 -14.14 -4.50
C GLU A 34 3.18 -15.12 -3.40
N THR A 35 4.27 -14.83 -2.68
CA THR A 35 4.77 -15.72 -1.62
C THR A 35 3.97 -15.65 -0.31
N HIS A 36 3.38 -14.49 0.01
CA HIS A 36 2.70 -14.27 1.30
C HIS A 36 1.17 -14.31 1.20
N LYS A 37 0.63 -14.29 -0.02
CA LYS A 37 -0.80 -14.32 -0.27
C LYS A 37 -1.46 -15.57 0.30
N ARG A 38 -2.52 -15.35 1.07
CA ARG A 38 -3.37 -16.39 1.65
C ARG A 38 -4.84 -16.00 1.60
N ASP A 39 -5.70 -16.98 1.85
CA ASP A 39 -7.12 -16.71 2.03
C ASP A 39 -7.35 -15.86 3.30
N LEU A 40 -8.18 -14.84 3.16
CA LEU A 40 -8.60 -13.96 4.25
C LEU A 40 -9.92 -14.46 4.83
N THR A 41 -10.04 -14.42 6.15
CA THR A 41 -11.29 -14.69 6.86
C THR A 41 -12.28 -13.54 6.69
N ALA A 42 -13.56 -13.80 6.94
CA ALA A 42 -14.59 -12.77 6.83
C ALA A 42 -14.37 -11.65 7.86
N GLU A 43 -13.87 -12.00 9.04
CA GLU A 43 -13.55 -11.08 10.12
C GLU A 43 -12.38 -10.16 9.75
N GLU A 44 -11.31 -10.72 9.17
CA GLU A 44 -10.17 -9.94 8.66
C GLU A 44 -10.60 -8.97 7.56
N ILE A 45 -11.41 -9.44 6.59
CA ILE A 45 -11.94 -8.59 5.52
C ILE A 45 -12.78 -7.44 6.10
N ALA A 46 -13.64 -7.73 7.09
CA ALA A 46 -14.48 -6.72 7.71
C ALA A 46 -13.67 -5.65 8.44
N LEU A 47 -12.57 -6.03 9.10
CA LEU A 47 -11.64 -5.10 9.74
C LEU A 47 -10.83 -4.30 8.71
N ILE A 48 -10.30 -4.94 7.68
CA ILE A 48 -9.56 -4.25 6.62
C ILE A 48 -10.45 -3.24 5.90
N ALA A 49 -11.75 -3.55 5.73
CA ALA A 49 -12.72 -2.63 5.13
C ALA A 49 -12.87 -1.32 5.90
N THR A 50 -12.67 -1.30 7.22
CA THR A 50 -12.76 -0.06 8.02
C THR A 50 -11.55 0.85 7.82
N VAL A 51 -10.44 0.30 7.33
CA VAL A 51 -9.19 1.00 7.04
C VAL A 51 -9.12 1.43 5.57
N PHE A 52 -9.96 0.90 4.70
CA PHE A 52 -9.89 1.18 3.27
C PHE A 52 -10.66 2.46 2.88
N ASP A 53 -9.98 3.39 2.23
CA ASP A 53 -10.56 4.60 1.62
C ASP A 53 -10.44 4.49 0.10
N ALA A 54 -11.57 4.25 -0.57
CA ALA A 54 -11.61 4.08 -2.02
C ALA A 54 -11.19 5.34 -2.79
N ASP A 55 -11.55 6.53 -2.31
CA ASP A 55 -11.22 7.80 -2.97
C ASP A 55 -9.73 8.09 -2.85
N TYR A 56 -9.14 7.77 -1.69
CA TYR A 56 -7.69 7.83 -1.51
C TYR A 56 -6.97 6.81 -2.40
N TYR A 57 -7.42 5.56 -2.37
CA TYR A 57 -6.78 4.47 -3.12
C TYR A 57 -6.82 4.72 -4.64
N ALA A 58 -7.94 5.21 -5.17
CA ALA A 58 -8.06 5.60 -6.58
C ALA A 58 -7.06 6.68 -6.99
N LYS A 59 -6.81 7.66 -6.10
CA LYS A 59 -5.85 8.75 -6.35
C LYS A 59 -4.41 8.30 -6.29
N GLN A 60 -4.08 7.37 -5.37
CA GLN A 60 -2.72 6.86 -5.22
C GLN A 60 -2.38 5.77 -6.25
N CYS A 61 -3.40 5.07 -6.77
CA CYS A 61 -3.24 3.98 -7.73
C CYS A 61 -4.00 4.28 -9.04
N PRO A 62 -3.61 5.32 -9.82
CA PRO A 62 -4.24 5.62 -11.10
C PRO A 62 -4.10 4.45 -12.09
N ASP A 63 -3.00 3.69 -12.00
CA ASP A 63 -2.76 2.45 -12.75
C ASP A 63 -3.90 1.43 -12.57
N VAL A 64 -4.40 1.29 -11.34
CA VAL A 64 -5.50 0.38 -11.01
C VAL A 64 -6.82 0.90 -11.57
N VAL A 65 -7.07 2.21 -11.47
CA VAL A 65 -8.28 2.84 -12.01
C VAL A 65 -8.34 2.67 -13.53
N ASP A 66 -7.21 2.89 -14.21
CA ASP A 66 -7.10 2.75 -15.66
C ASP A 66 -7.28 1.30 -16.11
N ALA A 67 -6.67 0.35 -15.41
CA ALA A 67 -6.79 -1.08 -15.71
C ALA A 67 -8.22 -1.62 -15.49
N LEU A 68 -8.90 -1.15 -14.44
CA LEU A 68 -10.27 -1.57 -14.12
C LEU A 68 -11.33 -0.79 -14.91
N GLY A 69 -10.96 0.36 -15.47
CA GLY A 69 -11.87 1.28 -16.17
C GLY A 69 -12.95 1.86 -15.25
N THR A 70 -12.73 1.86 -13.93
CA THR A 70 -13.70 2.33 -12.94
C THR A 70 -13.02 2.77 -11.65
N SER A 71 -13.64 3.75 -10.98
CA SER A 71 -13.29 4.18 -9.63
C SER A 71 -14.35 3.75 -8.61
N ASP A 72 -15.15 2.72 -8.93
CA ASP A 72 -16.15 2.17 -8.02
C ASP A 72 -15.52 1.59 -6.75
N ALA A 73 -16.03 2.00 -5.59
CA ALA A 73 -15.45 1.66 -4.30
C ALA A 73 -15.39 0.14 -4.03
N GLN A 74 -16.41 -0.62 -4.44
CA GLN A 74 -16.42 -2.07 -4.23
C GLN A 74 -15.39 -2.76 -5.13
N THR A 75 -15.24 -2.29 -6.36
CA THR A 75 -14.29 -2.82 -7.33
C THR A 75 -12.84 -2.53 -6.89
N LEU A 76 -12.58 -1.31 -6.41
CA LEU A 76 -11.27 -0.93 -5.88
C LEU A 76 -10.94 -1.70 -4.59
N PHE A 77 -11.91 -1.91 -3.71
CA PHE A 77 -11.71 -2.72 -2.51
C PHE A 77 -11.42 -4.19 -2.85
N ALA A 78 -12.13 -4.75 -3.83
CA ALA A 78 -11.86 -6.11 -4.31
C ALA A 78 -10.44 -6.23 -4.91
N HIS A 79 -10.00 -5.23 -5.68
CA HIS A 79 -8.62 -5.18 -6.15
C HIS A 79 -7.62 -5.09 -4.99
N PHE A 80 -7.90 -4.25 -4.00
CA PHE A 80 -7.05 -4.10 -2.83
C PHE A 80 -6.89 -5.44 -2.08
N LEU A 81 -7.97 -6.14 -1.77
CA LEU A 81 -7.89 -7.46 -1.11
C LEU A 81 -7.18 -8.52 -1.96
N GLY A 82 -7.34 -8.47 -3.28
CA GLY A 82 -6.75 -9.45 -4.21
C GLY A 82 -5.28 -9.22 -4.51
N PHE A 83 -4.83 -7.95 -4.53
CA PHE A 83 -3.52 -7.54 -5.01
C PHE A 83 -2.90 -6.47 -4.11
N GLY A 84 -3.58 -5.33 -3.94
CA GLY A 84 -3.00 -4.15 -3.29
C GLY A 84 -2.50 -4.39 -1.87
N LEU A 85 -3.22 -5.19 -1.06
CA LEU A 85 -2.82 -5.57 0.29
C LEU A 85 -1.48 -6.30 0.28
N TRP A 86 -1.31 -7.26 -0.64
CA TRP A 86 -0.12 -8.10 -0.74
C TRP A 86 1.06 -7.38 -1.39
N GLU A 87 0.77 -6.36 -2.19
CA GLU A 87 1.74 -5.44 -2.80
C GLU A 87 2.15 -4.28 -1.87
N GLU A 88 1.78 -4.34 -0.57
CA GLU A 88 2.07 -3.29 0.43
C GLU A 88 1.48 -1.90 0.05
N ARG A 89 0.45 -1.86 -0.82
CA ARG A 89 -0.19 -0.61 -1.24
C ARG A 89 -0.96 0.04 -0.09
N GLN A 90 -0.99 1.37 -0.11
CA GLN A 90 -1.56 2.15 0.98
C GLN A 90 -3.10 2.27 0.88
N PRO A 91 -3.87 1.83 1.90
CA PRO A 91 -5.33 1.83 1.84
C PRO A 91 -5.98 3.20 2.12
N ASN A 92 -5.32 4.07 2.88
CA ASN A 92 -5.81 5.40 3.29
C ASN A 92 -4.66 6.35 3.63
N ALA A 93 -4.93 7.64 3.79
CA ALA A 93 -3.91 8.67 4.04
C ALA A 93 -3.19 8.58 5.40
N GLN A 94 -3.79 7.93 6.40
CA GLN A 94 -3.32 7.86 7.78
C GLN A 94 -2.61 6.55 8.13
N PHE A 95 -2.60 5.57 7.24
CA PHE A 95 -2.00 4.26 7.49
C PHE A 95 -1.19 3.76 6.29
N ASN A 96 0.10 3.55 6.52
CA ASN A 96 1.03 2.84 5.67
C ASN A 96 1.57 1.63 6.45
N VAL A 97 1.41 0.43 5.89
CA VAL A 97 1.68 -0.83 6.61
C VAL A 97 3.18 -1.02 6.92
N ASP A 98 4.06 -0.65 5.99
CA ASP A 98 5.52 -0.77 6.16
C ASP A 98 6.03 0.16 7.26
N VAL A 99 5.53 1.41 7.27
CA VAL A 99 5.82 2.37 8.32
C VAL A 99 5.30 1.85 9.66
N TYR A 100 4.04 1.41 9.70
CA TYR A 100 3.43 0.92 10.93
C TYR A 100 4.19 -0.29 11.50
N ALA A 101 4.57 -1.25 10.66
CA ALA A 101 5.36 -2.41 11.06
C ALA A 101 6.77 -2.03 11.52
N THR A 102 7.46 -1.16 10.78
CA THR A 102 8.81 -0.72 11.13
C THR A 102 8.85 0.02 12.47
N ARG A 103 7.82 0.80 12.76
CA ARG A 103 7.80 1.71 13.92
C ARG A 103 7.22 1.09 15.19
N ASN A 104 6.52 -0.03 15.07
CA ASN A 104 5.98 -0.77 16.20
C ASN A 104 6.74 -2.08 16.39
N ILE A 105 7.88 -1.98 17.10
CA ILE A 105 8.81 -3.11 17.31
C ILE A 105 8.14 -4.28 18.02
N ASP A 106 7.23 -4.00 18.95
CA ASP A 106 6.42 -5.01 19.61
C ASP A 106 5.56 -5.80 18.62
N LEU A 107 5.00 -5.13 17.61
CA LEU A 107 4.16 -5.77 16.61
C LEU A 107 4.98 -6.61 15.64
N HIS A 108 6.12 -6.12 15.14
CA HIS A 108 6.91 -6.97 14.24
C HIS A 108 7.61 -8.14 14.93
N LYS A 109 7.88 -8.03 16.24
CA LYS A 109 8.26 -9.19 17.05
C LYS A 109 7.15 -10.23 17.12
N ALA A 110 5.89 -9.79 17.18
CA ALA A 110 4.75 -10.68 17.30
C ALA A 110 4.31 -11.26 15.95
N PHE A 111 4.30 -10.45 14.89
CA PHE A 111 3.68 -10.77 13.61
C PHE A 111 4.68 -11.14 12.52
N GLY A 112 5.93 -10.68 12.61
CA GLY A 112 6.91 -10.89 11.55
C GLY A 112 6.42 -10.33 10.21
N ASP A 113 6.39 -11.19 9.20
CA ASP A 113 5.99 -10.91 7.82
C ASP A 113 4.47 -11.06 7.56
N ASP A 114 3.65 -11.32 8.60
CA ASP A 114 2.19 -11.40 8.46
C ASP A 114 1.58 -10.00 8.26
N ILE A 115 1.56 -9.57 7.00
CA ILE A 115 1.00 -8.28 6.58
C ILE A 115 -0.44 -8.08 7.08
N VAL A 116 -1.26 -9.12 7.05
CA VAL A 116 -2.67 -9.06 7.44
C VAL A 116 -2.81 -8.74 8.92
N ALA A 117 -1.95 -9.31 9.76
CA ALA A 117 -1.95 -9.04 11.20
C ALA A 117 -1.75 -7.55 11.51
N TYR A 118 -0.93 -6.82 10.74
CA TYR A 118 -0.77 -5.37 10.94
C TYR A 118 -2.03 -4.58 10.58
N TYR A 119 -2.69 -4.91 9.48
CA TYR A 119 -3.97 -4.28 9.10
C TYR A 119 -5.04 -4.54 10.16
N VAL A 120 -5.16 -5.79 10.59
CA VAL A 120 -6.11 -6.22 11.63
C VAL A 120 -5.82 -5.50 12.94
N HIS A 121 -4.56 -5.44 13.36
CA HIS A 121 -4.15 -4.75 14.59
C HIS A 121 -4.49 -3.25 14.51
N TYR A 122 -4.16 -2.60 13.39
CA TYR A 122 -4.47 -1.19 13.19
C TYR A 122 -5.97 -0.90 13.29
N ALA A 123 -6.79 -1.74 12.64
CA ALA A 123 -8.24 -1.61 12.61
C ALA A 123 -8.91 -1.89 13.97
N SER A 124 -8.39 -2.86 14.73
CA SER A 124 -9.03 -3.38 15.94
C SER A 124 -8.62 -2.67 17.23
N HIS A 125 -7.51 -1.91 17.23
CA HIS A 125 -6.99 -1.21 18.42
C HIS A 125 -6.94 0.33 18.21
N PRO A 126 -8.04 0.99 17.78
CA PRO A 126 -8.02 2.43 17.47
C PRO A 126 -7.52 3.30 18.64
N GLU A 127 -7.75 2.88 19.88
CA GLU A 127 -7.28 3.54 21.10
C GLU A 127 -5.76 3.52 21.28
N GLU A 128 -5.06 2.51 20.75
CA GLU A 128 -3.60 2.43 20.83
C GLU A 128 -2.91 3.35 19.81
N GLN A 129 -3.59 3.72 18.72
CA GLN A 129 -2.94 4.39 17.59
C GLN A 129 -2.48 5.80 17.93
N ALA A 130 -3.16 6.46 18.87
CA ALA A 130 -2.72 7.75 19.41
C ALA A 130 -1.34 7.66 20.12
N GLY A 131 -1.02 6.51 20.71
CA GLY A 131 0.25 6.26 21.40
C GLY A 131 1.36 5.66 20.52
N ARG A 132 0.99 4.94 19.44
CA ARG A 132 1.93 4.23 18.55
C ARG A 132 2.70 5.15 17.59
N GLY A 133 2.29 6.41 17.43
CA GLY A 133 3.03 7.40 16.65
C GLY A 133 2.99 7.14 15.15
N ILE A 134 4.14 7.32 14.47
CA ILE A 134 4.29 7.36 12.99
C ILE A 134 3.58 6.17 12.31
N SER A 135 2.44 6.42 11.67
CA SER A 135 1.73 5.45 10.82
C SER A 135 1.70 5.88 9.35
N THR A 136 2.29 7.03 9.02
CA THR A 136 2.28 7.60 7.67
C THR A 136 3.69 7.74 7.12
N LEU A 137 3.81 7.64 5.79
CA LEU A 137 5.08 7.91 5.09
C LEU A 137 5.57 9.35 5.36
N GLY A 138 4.66 10.32 5.40
CA GLY A 138 5.01 11.72 5.69
C GLY A 138 5.59 11.92 7.10
N ASP A 139 5.08 11.22 8.11
CA ASP A 139 5.67 11.24 9.44
C ASP A 139 7.04 10.55 9.48
N ALA A 140 7.22 9.45 8.74
CA ALA A 140 8.48 8.73 8.67
C ALA A 140 9.56 9.62 8.05
N MET A 141 9.22 10.35 6.99
CA MET A 141 10.08 11.36 6.36
C MET A 141 10.45 12.49 7.31
N ARG A 142 9.46 13.11 7.97
CA ARG A 142 9.69 14.22 8.91
C ARG A 142 10.61 13.85 10.07
N ARG A 143 10.62 12.58 10.47
CA ARG A 143 11.39 12.08 11.60
C ARG A 143 12.65 11.33 11.18
N HIS A 144 13.01 11.34 9.90
CA HIS A 144 14.17 10.61 9.36
C HIS A 144 14.17 9.13 9.78
N ALA A 145 12.99 8.51 9.80
CA ALA A 145 12.88 7.11 10.16
C ALA A 145 13.20 6.22 8.96
N ALA A 146 14.10 5.26 9.15
CA ALA A 146 14.23 4.15 8.21
C ALA A 146 12.91 3.37 8.16
N VAL A 147 12.49 3.00 6.96
CA VAL A 147 11.31 2.15 6.70
C VAL A 147 11.77 0.92 5.92
N TYR A 148 11.27 -0.24 6.31
CA TYR A 148 11.50 -1.53 5.66
C TYR A 148 10.16 -2.11 5.22
N SER A 149 10.20 -2.99 4.21
CA SER A 149 9.05 -3.79 3.82
C SER A 149 8.59 -4.64 5.01
N VAL A 150 7.29 -4.84 5.15
CA VAL A 150 6.74 -5.78 6.13
C VAL A 150 7.38 -7.17 5.99
N TYR A 151 7.64 -7.59 4.75
CA TYR A 151 8.21 -8.89 4.43
C TYR A 151 9.69 -9.05 4.80
N ASP A 152 10.33 -7.99 5.31
CA ASP A 152 11.67 -8.08 5.89
C ASP A 152 11.66 -8.42 7.39
N PHE A 153 10.50 -8.46 8.06
CA PHE A 153 10.43 -8.78 9.49
C PHE A 153 10.29 -10.27 9.77
N VAL A 154 10.81 -10.70 10.92
CA VAL A 154 10.78 -12.09 11.36
C VAL A 154 10.29 -12.16 12.80
N VAL A 155 9.35 -13.07 13.06
CA VAL A 155 8.79 -13.29 14.40
C VAL A 155 9.91 -13.50 15.42
N GLY A 156 9.83 -12.78 16.54
CA GLY A 156 10.78 -12.79 17.64
C GLY A 156 12.01 -11.89 17.45
N GLN A 157 12.22 -11.28 16.28
CA GLN A 157 13.33 -10.34 16.05
C GLN A 157 12.89 -8.89 16.28
N GLU A 158 13.78 -8.06 16.83
CA GLU A 158 13.54 -6.62 16.98
C GLU A 158 14.01 -5.79 15.78
N GLN A 159 14.74 -6.42 14.86
CA GLN A 159 15.30 -5.79 13.68
C GLN A 159 14.80 -6.55 12.44
N PRO A 160 14.73 -5.89 11.27
CA PRO A 160 14.53 -6.59 10.02
C PRO A 160 15.60 -7.68 9.82
N ARG A 161 15.29 -8.67 8.98
CA ARG A 161 16.22 -9.73 8.60
C ARG A 161 17.55 -9.16 8.10
N GLU A 162 18.62 -9.90 8.36
CA GLU A 162 19.95 -9.50 7.90
C GLU A 162 19.96 -9.31 6.37
N GLY A 163 20.45 -8.15 5.94
CA GLY A 163 20.47 -7.76 4.51
C GLY A 163 19.20 -7.09 3.99
N ALA A 164 18.19 -6.85 4.84
CA ALA A 164 17.01 -6.06 4.48
C ALA A 164 17.39 -4.66 3.98
N MET A 165 16.79 -4.25 2.88
CA MET A 165 17.02 -2.96 2.26
C MET A 165 15.97 -1.98 2.75
N LYS A 166 16.41 -0.78 3.14
CA LYS A 166 15.49 0.31 3.48
C LYS A 166 14.73 0.72 2.22
N ILE A 167 13.41 0.55 2.21
CA ILE A 167 12.53 1.00 1.11
C ILE A 167 12.39 2.53 1.11
N GLN A 168 12.61 3.16 2.28
CA GLN A 168 12.79 4.59 2.40
C GLN A 168 14.08 4.88 3.17
N THR A 169 15.02 5.53 2.49
CA THR A 169 16.28 5.99 3.09
C THR A 169 16.18 7.47 3.47
N GLU A 170 16.85 7.83 4.55
CA GLU A 170 17.11 9.21 4.94
C GLU A 170 17.92 9.92 3.84
N ASN A 171 17.31 10.82 3.04
CA ASN A 171 17.97 11.91 2.29
C ASN A 171 16.92 12.70 1.48
N VAL A 172 16.91 14.03 1.39
CA VAL A 172 18.01 15.01 1.42
C VAL A 172 17.58 16.25 2.22
N THR A 173 18.52 16.82 2.98
CA THR A 173 18.45 18.06 3.77
C THR A 173 17.85 19.31 3.09
N GLN A 174 17.52 19.25 1.80
CA GLN A 174 17.07 20.39 0.99
C GLN A 174 15.60 20.77 1.22
N PHE A 175 14.76 19.85 1.70
CA PHE A 175 13.31 20.07 1.85
C PHE A 175 12.85 20.26 3.31
N ASN A 176 13.79 20.19 4.27
CA ASN A 176 13.50 20.14 5.71
C ASN A 176 12.82 21.39 6.30
N TYR A 177 12.73 22.49 5.54
CA TYR A 177 12.09 23.75 5.96
C TYR A 177 11.06 24.26 4.94
N MET A 178 10.70 23.42 3.97
CA MET A 178 9.83 23.79 2.86
C MET A 178 8.41 23.32 3.17
N SER A 179 7.44 24.22 3.04
CA SER A 179 6.02 23.85 3.07
C SER A 179 5.66 23.03 1.82
N ASP A 180 4.52 22.35 1.83
CA ASP A 180 4.04 21.58 0.67
C ASP A 180 4.00 22.42 -0.62
N ASN A 181 3.69 23.72 -0.50
CA ASN A 181 3.72 24.65 -1.63
C ASN A 181 5.13 24.96 -2.14
N ASP A 182 6.12 25.03 -1.24
CA ASP A 182 7.52 25.29 -1.59
C ASP A 182 8.12 24.08 -2.33
N ILE A 183 7.73 22.86 -1.94
CA ILE A 183 8.12 21.62 -2.61
C ILE A 183 7.51 21.55 -4.01
N ILE A 184 6.23 21.90 -4.15
CA ILE A 184 5.53 21.96 -5.46
C ILE A 184 6.18 23.01 -6.38
N SER A 185 6.59 24.16 -5.86
CA SER A 185 7.33 25.17 -6.62
C SER A 185 8.67 24.64 -7.12
N TYR A 186 9.46 24.02 -6.23
CA TYR A 186 10.76 23.45 -6.59
C TYR A 186 10.63 22.39 -7.69
N TRP A 187 9.62 21.53 -7.63
CA TRP A 187 9.38 20.53 -8.66
C TRP A 187 8.94 21.11 -10.01
N ASN A 188 8.24 22.24 -10.01
CA ASN A 188 7.93 22.98 -11.24
C ASN A 188 9.19 23.64 -11.82
N ASP A 189 10.01 24.25 -10.98
CA ASP A 189 11.23 24.98 -11.38
C ASP A 189 12.32 24.03 -11.93
N GLU A 190 12.46 22.84 -11.36
CA GLU A 190 13.39 21.80 -11.82
C GLU A 190 12.82 20.94 -12.97
N GLY A 191 11.59 21.21 -13.42
CA GLY A 191 10.92 20.45 -14.49
C GLY A 191 10.56 19.00 -14.11
N ILE A 192 10.68 18.65 -12.82
CA ILE A 192 10.40 17.32 -12.27
C ILE A 192 8.90 17.03 -12.33
N LEU A 193 8.06 18.03 -12.05
CA LEU A 193 6.60 17.88 -12.08
C LEU A 193 6.11 17.52 -13.49
N ALA A 194 6.73 18.10 -14.53
CA ALA A 194 6.40 17.81 -15.92
C ALA A 194 6.82 16.40 -16.35
N ALA A 195 7.91 15.86 -15.77
CA ALA A 195 8.35 14.49 -16.02
C ALA A 195 7.50 13.43 -15.29
N ILE A 196 6.90 13.80 -14.16
CA ILE A 196 5.99 12.95 -13.37
C ILE A 196 4.58 12.94 -13.96
N LEU A 197 4.09 14.06 -14.50
CA LEU A 197 2.76 14.19 -15.11
C LEU A 197 2.68 13.72 -16.57
N ALA A 198 3.82 13.34 -17.17
CA ALA A 198 3.91 12.86 -18.55
C ALA A 198 4.07 11.34 -18.68
N GLN A 199 3.99 10.60 -17.56
CA GLN A 199 3.89 9.13 -17.51
C GLN A 199 2.47 8.72 -17.13
#